data_AF-S7RC69-F1
#
_entry.id   AF-S7RC69-F1
#
_cell.length_a   1.000
_cell.length_b   1.000
_cell.length_c   1.000
_cell.angle_alpha   90.00
_cell.angle_beta   90.00
_cell.angle_gamma   90.00
#
_symmetry.space_group_name_H-M   'P 1'
#
loop_
_entity.id
_entity.type
_entity.pdbx_description
1 polymer ?
#
loop_
_entity_poly.entity_id
_entity_poly.type
_entity_poly.pdbx_seq_one_letter_code
_entity_poly.pdbx_strand_id
1 'polypeptide(L)'
;MAVHPDRGILKKTFSQFDYYTLQRCRAAWKCFLEWKRAVEVEANHSPLKPGMKLKIEWRGVEKRYTLWRAELDVYHQQIPEESSGIATQYTRPKDNPLKGCIEGNSSELWFDVAEARKIGPRRFSQILFGRICGKGPLLCLKLFDERHFPYPDDSDNPDAPKVDWGAPPSQRLLDLHFAVDMVRREESAFDRLKDFQGSLIPHFFGNHFFTLANDWVFPGVLMEVIEGPVFGECDVDGWTTEEQRSFVTHVRHGLRVLKFAGIEQTDWHEGQIMCPLNSFGQRHAVFMDFAFANQRLGEHKGKPVTDDAEWLKLLLTDCGIDEEVMKECWFDLVDEER
;
A
#
# COMPACT_ATOMS: atom_id res chain seq x y z
N MET A 1 -21.74 3.18 -23.33
CA MET A 1 -20.85 2.21 -24.00
C MET A 1 -19.41 2.54 -23.64
N ALA A 2 -18.62 1.56 -23.16
CA ALA A 2 -17.25 1.78 -22.67
C ALA A 2 -16.16 1.26 -23.63
N VAL A 3 -16.53 0.35 -24.53
CA VAL A 3 -15.70 -0.15 -25.64
C VAL A 3 -16.49 0.05 -26.92
N HIS A 4 -15.88 0.66 -27.93
CA HIS A 4 -16.47 0.89 -29.25
C HIS A 4 -15.74 0.02 -30.28
N PRO A 5 -16.43 -0.62 -31.24
CA PRO A 5 -15.79 -1.45 -32.28
C PRO A 5 -14.66 -0.72 -33.03
N ASP A 6 -14.95 0.48 -33.53
CA ASP A 6 -13.98 1.25 -34.33
C ASP A 6 -13.05 2.17 -33.52
N ARG A 7 -13.45 2.59 -32.32
CA ARG A 7 -12.72 3.58 -31.51
C ARG A 7 -11.99 2.95 -30.32
N GLY A 8 -12.10 1.63 -30.16
CA GLY A 8 -11.50 0.89 -29.06
C GLY A 8 -12.04 1.29 -27.68
N ILE A 9 -11.13 1.33 -26.70
CA ILE A 9 -11.44 1.57 -25.29
C ILE A 9 -11.66 3.07 -25.06
N LEU A 10 -12.89 3.45 -24.70
CA LEU A 10 -13.29 4.86 -24.52
C LEU A 10 -13.04 5.38 -23.09
N LYS A 11 -13.02 4.49 -22.10
CA LYS A 11 -12.75 4.81 -20.70
C LYS A 11 -11.38 4.30 -20.28
N LYS A 12 -10.61 5.08 -19.56
CA LYS A 12 -9.23 4.82 -19.12
C LYS A 12 -9.09 4.58 -17.61
N THR A 13 -10.15 4.74 -16.81
CA THR A 13 -10.12 4.50 -15.35
C THR A 13 -11.47 4.01 -14.83
N PHE A 14 -11.49 3.40 -13.66
CA PHE A 14 -12.70 3.03 -12.92
C PHE A 14 -13.53 4.27 -12.57
N SER A 15 -12.87 5.38 -12.24
CA SER A 15 -13.52 6.66 -11.87
C SER A 15 -14.39 7.26 -12.98
N GLN A 16 -14.25 6.80 -14.22
CA GLN A 16 -15.13 7.22 -15.33
C GLN A 16 -16.44 6.42 -15.39
N PHE A 17 -16.62 5.41 -14.54
CA PHE A 17 -17.89 4.72 -14.34
C PHE A 17 -18.59 5.31 -13.11
N ASP A 18 -19.88 5.59 -13.25
CA ASP A 18 -20.69 5.99 -12.10
C ASP A 18 -20.93 4.77 -11.20
N TYR A 19 -20.31 4.79 -10.02
CA TYR A 19 -20.34 3.68 -9.07
C TYR A 19 -21.77 3.35 -8.62
N TYR A 20 -22.61 4.36 -8.38
CA TYR A 20 -24.01 4.14 -7.98
C TYR A 20 -24.85 3.47 -9.07
N THR A 21 -24.58 3.78 -10.34
CA THR A 21 -25.17 3.11 -11.49
C THR A 21 -24.68 1.67 -11.59
N LEU A 22 -23.39 1.40 -11.39
CA LEU A 22 -22.85 0.03 -11.40
C LEU A 22 -23.54 -0.83 -10.33
N GLN A 23 -23.76 -0.30 -9.13
CA GLN A 23 -24.46 -1.00 -8.04
C GLN A 23 -25.93 -1.33 -8.35
N ARG A 24 -26.60 -0.54 -9.21
CA ARG A 24 -28.07 -0.60 -9.39
C ARG A 24 -28.49 -1.19 -10.73
N CYS A 25 -27.62 -1.16 -11.73
CA CYS A 25 -27.95 -1.54 -13.10
C CYS A 25 -27.07 -2.69 -13.59
N ARG A 26 -27.66 -3.89 -13.73
CA ARG A 26 -26.98 -5.09 -14.25
C ARG A 26 -26.39 -4.87 -15.64
N ALA A 27 -27.06 -4.11 -16.50
CA ALA A 27 -26.55 -3.81 -17.84
C ALA A 27 -25.29 -2.93 -17.78
N ALA A 28 -25.27 -1.93 -16.88
CA ALA A 28 -24.08 -1.10 -16.69
C ALA A 28 -22.91 -1.92 -16.11
N TRP A 29 -23.19 -2.83 -15.18
CA TRP A 29 -22.19 -3.77 -14.66
C TRP A 29 -21.63 -4.67 -15.75
N LYS A 30 -22.50 -5.26 -16.60
CA LYS A 30 -22.04 -6.05 -17.75
C LYS A 30 -21.12 -5.25 -18.69
N CYS A 31 -21.47 -3.99 -18.98
CA CYS A 31 -20.59 -3.12 -19.77
C CYS A 31 -19.25 -2.82 -19.08
N PHE A 32 -19.22 -2.74 -17.74
CA PHE A 32 -17.99 -2.62 -16.98
C PHE A 32 -17.13 -3.89 -17.11
N LEU A 33 -17.71 -5.09 -16.97
CA LEU A 33 -17.00 -6.35 -17.14
C LEU A 33 -16.41 -6.51 -18.55
N GLU A 34 -17.16 -6.15 -19.59
CA GLU A 34 -16.69 -6.13 -20.98
C GLU A 34 -15.50 -5.18 -21.17
N TRP A 35 -15.60 -3.97 -20.60
CA TRP A 35 -14.49 -3.02 -20.60
C TRP A 35 -13.28 -3.54 -19.84
N LYS A 36 -13.48 -4.16 -18.67
CA LYS A 36 -12.40 -4.66 -17.83
C LYS A 36 -11.58 -5.73 -18.54
N ARG A 37 -12.25 -6.68 -19.19
CA ARG A 37 -11.59 -7.69 -20.03
C ARG A 37 -10.78 -7.06 -21.18
N ALA A 38 -11.34 -6.04 -21.83
CA ALA A 38 -10.64 -5.37 -22.92
C ALA A 38 -9.34 -4.66 -22.45
N VAL A 39 -9.37 -3.97 -21.31
CA VAL A 39 -8.18 -3.29 -20.78
C VAL A 39 -7.14 -4.25 -20.23
N GLU A 40 -7.56 -5.41 -19.73
CA GLU A 40 -6.67 -6.50 -19.31
C GLU A 40 -5.90 -7.10 -20.48
N VAL A 41 -6.61 -7.39 -21.57
CA VAL A 41 -6.01 -7.84 -22.81
C VAL A 41 -4.99 -6.81 -23.29
N GLU A 42 -5.33 -5.52 -23.30
CA GLU A 42 -4.37 -4.46 -23.68
C GLU A 42 -3.14 -4.42 -22.76
N ALA A 43 -3.33 -4.50 -21.44
CA ALA A 43 -2.22 -4.50 -20.48
C ALA A 43 -1.29 -5.71 -20.67
N ASN A 44 -1.84 -6.89 -20.96
CA ASN A 44 -1.07 -8.10 -21.23
C ASN A 44 -0.25 -8.03 -22.52
N HIS A 45 -0.71 -7.28 -23.53
CA HIS A 45 0.05 -7.05 -24.76
C HIS A 45 1.19 -6.03 -24.59
N SER A 46 1.15 -5.21 -23.55
CA SER A 46 2.15 -4.18 -23.28
C SER A 46 2.55 -4.16 -21.80
N PRO A 47 3.17 -5.26 -21.31
CA PRO A 47 3.52 -5.39 -19.90
C PRO A 47 4.62 -4.40 -19.51
N LEU A 48 4.58 -3.96 -18.25
CA LEU A 48 5.65 -3.16 -17.65
C LEU A 48 6.93 -3.99 -17.56
N LYS A 49 8.05 -3.44 -18.03
CA LYS A 49 9.34 -4.14 -18.09
C LYS A 49 10.52 -3.20 -17.80
N PRO A 50 11.67 -3.74 -17.37
CA PRO A 50 12.92 -2.98 -17.28
C PRO A 50 13.27 -2.24 -18.57
N GLY A 51 13.86 -1.06 -18.43
CA GLY A 51 14.22 -0.14 -19.51
C GLY A 51 13.07 0.76 -19.99
N MET A 52 11.84 0.59 -19.47
CA MET A 52 10.75 1.50 -19.77
C MET A 52 10.92 2.83 -19.04
N LYS A 53 10.44 3.90 -19.67
CA LYS A 53 10.36 5.25 -19.07
C LYS A 53 8.89 5.62 -18.88
N LEU A 54 8.51 5.91 -17.65
CA LEU A 54 7.16 6.36 -17.31
C LEU A 54 7.21 7.86 -17.06
N LYS A 55 6.48 8.66 -17.82
CA LYS A 55 6.43 10.11 -17.58
C LYS A 55 5.78 10.37 -16.23
N ILE A 56 6.35 11.28 -15.45
CA ILE A 56 5.88 11.63 -14.11
C ILE A 56 5.20 13.00 -14.13
N GLU A 57 3.96 13.05 -13.68
CA GLU A 57 3.35 14.28 -13.20
C GLU A 57 3.60 14.42 -11.70
N TRP A 58 4.61 15.22 -11.36
CA TRP A 58 5.04 15.40 -9.98
C TRP A 58 3.94 16.00 -9.10
N ARG A 59 3.64 15.38 -7.95
CA ARG A 59 2.51 15.73 -7.06
C ARG A 59 1.17 15.74 -7.78
N GLY A 60 1.02 14.95 -8.84
CA GLY A 60 -0.16 14.95 -9.68
C GLY A 60 -1.43 14.57 -8.93
N VAL A 61 -1.33 13.68 -7.92
CA VAL A 61 -2.48 13.28 -7.10
C VAL A 61 -2.96 14.44 -6.23
N GLU A 62 -2.05 15.08 -5.50
CA GLU A 62 -2.36 16.23 -4.62
C GLU A 62 -2.94 17.42 -5.40
N LYS A 63 -2.47 17.63 -6.64
CA LYS A 63 -2.97 18.71 -7.52
C LYS A 63 -4.40 18.48 -8.02
N ARG A 64 -4.86 17.23 -8.08
CA ARG A 64 -6.12 16.84 -8.72
C ARG A 64 -7.18 16.36 -7.72
N TYR A 65 -6.77 15.87 -6.56
CA TYR A 65 -7.64 15.25 -5.57
C TYR A 65 -7.35 15.78 -4.17
N THR A 66 -8.39 15.91 -3.36
CA THR A 66 -8.27 16.22 -1.93
C THR A 66 -7.58 15.08 -1.20
N LEU A 67 -6.58 15.37 -0.39
CA LEU A 67 -5.92 14.34 0.42
C LEU A 67 -6.77 13.97 1.65
N TRP A 68 -6.56 12.77 2.20
CA TRP A 68 -7.26 12.26 3.37
C TRP A 68 -6.47 12.49 4.66
N ARG A 69 -5.81 13.64 4.75
CA ARG A 69 -5.09 14.05 5.96
C ARG A 69 -6.12 14.39 7.03
N ALA A 70 -6.00 13.77 8.20
CA ALA A 70 -6.79 14.15 9.35
C ALA A 70 -6.03 15.20 10.14
N GLU A 71 -6.74 16.23 10.60
CA GLU A 71 -6.20 17.13 11.60
C GLU A 71 -6.08 16.40 12.93
N LEU A 72 -5.10 16.78 13.74
CA LEU A 72 -5.01 16.32 15.12
C LEU A 72 -6.24 16.84 15.85
N ASP A 73 -7.09 15.94 16.33
CA ASP A 73 -8.27 16.29 17.11
C ASP A 73 -8.09 15.93 18.59
N VAL A 74 -9.13 16.17 19.39
CA VAL A 74 -9.11 15.88 20.84
C VAL A 74 -8.99 14.39 21.17
N TYR A 75 -9.19 13.50 20.19
CA TYR A 75 -9.07 12.06 20.33
C TYR A 75 -7.71 11.55 19.83
N HIS A 76 -6.86 12.42 19.29
CA HIS A 76 -5.48 12.09 19.00
C HIS A 76 -4.72 11.81 20.30
N GLN A 77 -4.31 10.56 20.47
CA GLN A 77 -3.54 10.13 21.62
C GLN A 77 -2.06 10.23 21.32
N GLN A 78 -1.30 10.75 22.27
CA GLN A 78 0.14 10.79 22.16
C GLN A 78 0.70 9.37 22.16
N ILE A 79 1.54 9.07 21.17
CA ILE A 79 2.24 7.79 21.09
C ILE A 79 3.14 7.66 22.34
N PRO A 80 3.07 6.52 23.08
CA PRO A 80 3.90 6.32 24.27
C PRO A 80 5.40 6.43 23.95
N GLU A 81 6.14 7.15 24.79
CA GLU A 81 7.57 7.43 24.58
C GLU A 81 8.41 6.16 24.37
N GLU A 82 8.14 5.11 25.16
CA GLU A 82 8.77 3.80 25.02
C GLU A 82 8.55 3.20 23.62
N SER A 83 7.30 3.23 23.13
CA SER A 83 6.96 2.69 21.81
C SER A 83 7.58 3.51 20.70
N SER A 84 7.60 4.84 20.86
CA SER A 84 8.28 5.73 19.93
C SER A 84 9.79 5.47 19.91
N GLY A 85 10.42 5.30 21.07
CA GLY A 85 11.85 5.01 21.20
C GLY A 85 12.23 3.70 20.52
N ILE A 86 11.47 2.63 20.75
CA ILE A 86 11.70 1.33 20.12
C ILE A 86 11.46 1.40 18.61
N ALA A 87 10.37 2.01 18.15
CA ALA A 87 10.05 2.10 16.72
C ALA A 87 11.04 2.95 15.92
N THR A 88 11.72 3.90 16.58
CA THR A 88 12.70 4.80 15.96
C THR A 88 14.15 4.39 16.21
N GLN A 89 14.39 3.29 16.93
CA GLN A 89 15.74 2.88 17.34
C GLN A 89 16.68 2.65 16.14
N TYR A 90 16.12 2.25 14.98
CA TYR A 90 16.87 2.03 13.75
C TYR A 90 16.39 2.97 12.65
N THR A 91 17.10 4.08 12.47
CA THR A 91 16.82 5.06 11.43
C THR A 91 17.72 4.87 10.21
N ARG A 92 17.12 4.82 9.03
CA ARG A 92 17.77 4.87 7.73
C ARG A 92 17.79 6.32 7.23
N PRO A 93 18.91 6.81 6.68
CA PRO A 93 19.02 8.18 6.22
C PRO A 93 18.02 8.45 5.09
N LYS A 94 17.35 9.61 5.13
CA LYS A 94 16.52 10.05 4.01
C LYS A 94 17.44 10.53 2.89
N ASP A 95 17.44 9.82 1.78
CA ASP A 95 18.10 10.27 0.58
C ASP A 95 17.43 11.57 0.07
N ASN A 96 18.10 12.69 0.30
CA ASN A 96 17.72 14.01 -0.22
C ASN A 96 18.16 14.36 -1.67
N PRO A 97 18.86 13.52 -2.49
CA PRO A 97 19.30 13.91 -3.83
C PRO A 97 18.15 14.05 -4.84
N LEU A 98 16.93 13.62 -4.50
CA LEU A 98 15.75 13.81 -5.37
C LEU A 98 15.44 15.29 -5.58
N LYS A 99 15.71 16.15 -4.60
CA LYS A 99 15.46 17.60 -4.72
C LYS A 99 16.20 18.20 -5.92
N GLY A 100 17.47 17.85 -6.09
CA GLY A 100 18.27 18.29 -7.24
C GLY A 100 17.81 17.69 -8.58
N CYS A 101 17.25 16.48 -8.57
CA CYS A 101 16.70 15.84 -9.78
C CYS A 101 15.38 16.49 -10.23
N ILE A 102 14.57 16.99 -9.28
CA ILE A 102 13.29 17.65 -9.53
C ILE A 102 13.52 19.11 -9.92
N GLU A 103 14.37 19.84 -9.19
CA GLU A 103 14.61 21.27 -9.41
C GLU A 103 15.48 21.55 -10.64
N GLY A 104 16.37 20.61 -11.02
CA GLY A 104 17.29 20.77 -12.15
C GLY A 104 16.72 20.42 -13.53
N ASN A 105 15.53 19.81 -13.62
CA ASN A 105 14.91 19.43 -14.89
C ASN A 105 13.76 20.38 -15.23
N SER A 106 13.99 21.30 -16.17
CA SER A 106 12.98 22.25 -16.63
C SER A 106 12.01 21.70 -17.68
N SER A 107 12.29 20.53 -18.27
CA SER A 107 11.57 20.07 -19.47
C SER A 107 10.59 18.90 -19.25
N GLU A 108 10.92 17.86 -18.48
CA GLU A 108 10.00 16.74 -18.19
C GLU A 108 10.63 15.78 -17.16
N LEU A 109 9.82 15.16 -16.28
CA LEU A 109 10.29 14.10 -15.38
C LEU A 109 9.83 12.73 -15.88
N TRP A 110 10.70 11.72 -15.76
CA TRP A 110 10.36 10.33 -16.02
C TRP A 110 10.97 9.39 -14.98
N PHE A 111 10.31 8.26 -14.74
CA PHE A 111 10.81 7.15 -13.94
C PHE A 111 11.40 6.11 -14.88
N ASP A 112 12.69 5.86 -14.75
CA ASP A 112 13.42 4.84 -15.51
C ASP A 112 13.35 3.52 -14.76
N VAL A 113 12.59 2.56 -15.29
CA VAL A 113 12.34 1.26 -14.65
C VAL A 113 13.60 0.41 -14.77
N ALA A 114 14.26 0.17 -13.65
CA ALA A 114 15.44 -0.70 -13.59
C ALA A 114 15.04 -2.17 -13.38
N GLU A 115 13.99 -2.42 -12.59
CA GLU A 115 13.56 -3.76 -12.22
C GLU A 115 12.03 -3.80 -12.04
N ALA A 116 11.42 -4.94 -12.39
CA ALA A 116 10.01 -5.23 -12.11
C ALA A 116 9.94 -6.35 -11.07
N ARG A 117 9.50 -6.03 -9.84
CA ARG A 117 9.52 -6.97 -8.70
C ARG A 117 8.23 -7.78 -8.59
N LYS A 118 7.09 -7.09 -8.62
CA LYS A 118 5.77 -7.70 -8.45
C LYS A 118 4.82 -7.11 -9.46
N ILE A 119 4.67 -7.77 -10.59
CA ILE A 119 3.79 -7.35 -11.69
C ILE A 119 2.77 -8.43 -12.03
N GLY A 120 1.75 -8.07 -12.80
CA GLY A 120 0.79 -9.00 -13.37
C GLY A 120 -0.67 -8.74 -12.95
N PRO A 121 -1.58 -9.57 -13.49
CA PRO A 121 -3.01 -9.44 -13.26
C PRO A 121 -3.38 -9.78 -11.81
N ARG A 122 -4.60 -9.40 -11.42
CA ARG A 122 -5.18 -9.66 -10.10
C ARG A 122 -4.35 -9.10 -8.95
N ARG A 123 -3.77 -7.91 -9.17
CA ARG A 123 -3.03 -7.17 -8.15
C ARG A 123 -3.52 -5.74 -8.10
N PHE A 124 -3.71 -5.23 -6.90
CA PHE A 124 -4.07 -3.83 -6.67
C PHE A 124 -2.91 -2.85 -6.87
N SER A 125 -1.68 -3.35 -6.99
CA SER A 125 -0.54 -2.52 -7.36
C SER A 125 0.55 -3.32 -8.07
N GLN A 126 1.31 -2.64 -8.91
CA GLN A 126 2.50 -3.14 -9.60
C GLN A 126 3.74 -2.53 -8.90
N ILE A 127 4.71 -3.35 -8.49
CA ILE A 127 5.93 -2.90 -7.81
C ILE A 127 7.09 -2.89 -8.80
N LEU A 128 7.65 -1.71 -9.01
CA LEU A 128 8.76 -1.43 -9.91
C LEU A 128 9.88 -0.74 -9.13
N PHE A 129 11.13 -1.10 -9.38
CA PHE A 129 12.28 -0.34 -8.88
C PHE A 129 12.91 0.45 -10.02
N GLY A 130 13.36 1.67 -9.74
CA GLY A 130 13.85 2.56 -10.77
C GLY A 130 14.40 3.88 -10.26
N ARG A 131 14.72 4.78 -11.17
CA ARG A 131 15.35 6.07 -10.86
C ARG A 131 14.65 7.21 -11.57
N ILE A 132 14.55 8.36 -10.91
CA ILE A 132 14.02 9.57 -11.55
C ILE A 132 15.06 10.11 -12.53
N CYS A 133 14.68 10.22 -13.80
CA CYS A 133 15.53 10.68 -14.89
C CYS A 133 16.88 9.93 -14.99
N GLY A 134 16.92 8.65 -14.56
CA GLY A 134 18.13 7.84 -14.52
C GLY A 134 19.17 8.26 -13.47
N LYS A 135 18.81 9.14 -12.52
CA LYS A 135 19.71 9.71 -11.51
C LYS A 135 19.27 9.37 -10.09
N GLY A 136 20.21 9.46 -9.14
CA GLY A 136 19.94 9.30 -7.72
C GLY A 136 19.81 7.83 -7.27
N PRO A 137 19.29 7.60 -6.05
CA PRO A 137 19.11 6.27 -5.50
C PRO A 137 18.04 5.50 -6.27
N LEU A 138 18.07 4.18 -6.10
CA LEU A 138 16.97 3.33 -6.53
C LEU A 138 15.75 3.61 -5.65
N LEU A 139 14.59 3.80 -6.27
CA LEU A 139 13.32 4.03 -5.59
C LEU A 139 12.35 2.89 -5.89
N CYS A 140 11.48 2.62 -4.92
CA CYS A 140 10.32 1.78 -5.09
C CYS A 140 9.16 2.61 -5.63
N LEU A 141 8.63 2.21 -6.78
CA LEU A 141 7.37 2.69 -7.33
C LEU A 141 6.30 1.63 -7.13
N LYS A 142 5.28 1.97 -6.34
CA LYS A 142 4.04 1.22 -6.25
C LYS A 142 3.00 1.88 -7.15
N LEU A 143 2.71 1.27 -8.28
CA LEU A 143 1.82 1.80 -9.32
C LEU A 143 0.44 1.15 -9.25
N PHE A 144 -0.62 1.94 -9.11
CA PHE A 144 -1.99 1.45 -9.01
C PHE A 144 -2.66 1.38 -10.38
N ASP A 145 -2.25 0.37 -11.16
CA ASP A 145 -2.75 0.12 -12.50
C ASP A 145 -4.10 -0.65 -12.46
N GLU A 146 -5.21 0.08 -12.57
CA GLU A 146 -6.58 -0.47 -12.50
C GLU A 146 -6.87 -1.53 -13.58
N ARG A 147 -6.06 -1.60 -14.65
CA ARG A 147 -6.18 -2.66 -15.64
C ARG A 147 -5.87 -4.02 -15.03
N HIS A 148 -5.05 -4.08 -13.99
CA HIS A 148 -4.69 -5.32 -13.29
C HIS A 148 -5.49 -5.59 -12.01
N PHE A 149 -6.35 -4.66 -11.58
CA PHE A 149 -7.09 -4.81 -10.32
C PHE A 149 -8.01 -6.05 -10.37
N PRO A 150 -8.07 -6.84 -9.27
CA PRO A 150 -9.17 -7.76 -9.05
C PRO A 150 -10.52 -7.05 -9.11
N TYR A 151 -11.55 -7.78 -9.53
CA TYR A 151 -12.92 -7.26 -9.58
C TYR A 151 -13.93 -8.40 -9.35
N PRO A 152 -15.11 -8.11 -8.79
CA PRO A 152 -16.18 -9.10 -8.65
C PRO A 152 -16.66 -9.65 -9.99
N ASP A 153 -17.23 -10.84 -10.00
CA ASP A 153 -17.72 -11.54 -11.21
C ASP A 153 -16.65 -11.77 -12.29
N ASP A 154 -15.37 -11.72 -11.93
CA ASP A 154 -14.30 -12.15 -12.83
C ASP A 154 -14.51 -13.62 -13.21
N SER A 155 -14.53 -13.89 -14.52
CA SER A 155 -14.74 -15.23 -15.07
C SER A 155 -13.47 -16.07 -15.04
N ASP A 156 -12.32 -15.42 -14.96
CA ASP A 156 -11.02 -16.07 -15.07
C ASP A 156 -10.42 -16.37 -13.68
N ASN A 157 -11.12 -15.96 -12.61
CA ASN A 157 -10.79 -16.23 -11.22
C ASN A 157 -11.98 -16.91 -10.50
N PRO A 158 -11.90 -18.20 -10.17
CA PRO A 158 -12.98 -18.91 -9.48
C PRO A 158 -13.24 -18.36 -8.07
N ASP A 159 -12.22 -17.81 -7.42
CA ASP A 159 -12.29 -17.25 -6.07
C ASP A 159 -12.72 -15.77 -6.05
N ALA A 160 -12.97 -15.18 -7.23
CA ALA A 160 -13.44 -13.80 -7.29
C ALA A 160 -14.84 -13.68 -6.65
N PRO A 161 -15.06 -12.68 -5.76
CA PRO A 161 -16.36 -12.40 -5.19
C PRO A 161 -17.43 -12.28 -6.27
N LYS A 162 -18.64 -12.77 -5.98
CA LYS A 162 -19.78 -12.61 -6.90
C LYS A 162 -20.66 -11.47 -6.43
N VAL A 163 -21.15 -10.67 -7.37
CA VAL A 163 -22.06 -9.57 -7.02
C VAL A 163 -23.41 -10.15 -6.61
N ASP A 164 -23.76 -10.03 -5.33
CA ASP A 164 -25.09 -10.39 -4.84
C ASP A 164 -26.12 -9.31 -5.23
N TRP A 165 -26.80 -9.55 -6.35
CA TRP A 165 -27.87 -8.66 -6.82
C TRP A 165 -29.13 -8.67 -5.94
N GLY A 166 -29.24 -9.58 -4.96
CA GLY A 166 -30.27 -9.59 -3.91
C GLY A 166 -29.97 -8.64 -2.76
N ALA A 167 -28.69 -8.39 -2.47
CA ALA A 167 -28.26 -7.47 -1.41
C ALA A 167 -28.63 -6.00 -1.70
N PRO A 168 -28.70 -5.13 -0.67
CA PRO A 168 -28.83 -3.68 -0.85
C PRO A 168 -27.74 -3.12 -1.79
N PRO A 169 -28.05 -2.17 -2.69
CA PRO A 169 -27.07 -1.64 -3.65
C PRO A 169 -25.75 -1.17 -3.03
N SER A 170 -25.79 -0.60 -1.82
CA SER A 170 -24.60 -0.11 -1.10
C SER A 170 -23.61 -1.22 -0.71
N GLN A 171 -24.03 -2.48 -0.68
CA GLN A 171 -23.19 -3.61 -0.27
C GLN A 171 -22.63 -4.42 -1.45
N ARG A 172 -23.07 -4.15 -2.69
CA ARG A 172 -22.81 -5.02 -3.85
C ARG A 172 -21.40 -5.00 -4.40
N LEU A 173 -20.67 -3.89 -4.20
CA LEU A 173 -19.37 -3.63 -4.81
C LEU A 173 -18.36 -3.15 -3.76
N LEU A 174 -18.42 -3.71 -2.55
CA LEU A 174 -17.50 -3.36 -1.46
C LEU A 174 -16.05 -3.73 -1.80
N ASP A 175 -15.86 -4.80 -2.58
CA ASP A 175 -14.55 -5.28 -3.04
C ASP A 175 -14.05 -4.59 -4.33
N LEU A 176 -14.79 -3.59 -4.84
CA LEU A 176 -14.37 -2.81 -6.00
C LEU A 176 -13.55 -1.59 -5.55
N HIS A 177 -12.23 -1.72 -5.59
CA HIS A 177 -11.31 -0.67 -5.18
C HIS A 177 -10.90 0.24 -6.34
N PHE A 178 -10.75 1.54 -6.05
CA PHE A 178 -10.33 2.56 -6.99
C PHE A 178 -8.88 2.97 -6.69
N ALA A 179 -8.04 3.08 -7.73
CA ALA A 179 -6.62 3.36 -7.58
C ALA A 179 -6.34 4.67 -6.82
N VAL A 180 -7.14 5.71 -7.08
CA VAL A 180 -7.00 7.00 -6.41
C VAL A 180 -7.31 6.90 -4.91
N ASP A 181 -8.31 6.13 -4.52
CA ASP A 181 -8.67 5.97 -3.11
C ASP A 181 -7.61 5.16 -2.36
N MET A 182 -7.06 4.12 -2.99
CA MET A 182 -5.95 3.34 -2.42
C MET A 182 -4.71 4.20 -2.19
N VAL A 183 -4.34 5.04 -3.16
CA VAL A 183 -3.20 5.98 -3.02
C VAL A 183 -3.45 7.03 -1.93
N ARG A 184 -4.70 7.47 -1.73
CA ARG A 184 -5.07 8.42 -0.66
C ARG A 184 -5.03 7.78 0.72
N ARG A 185 -5.41 6.50 0.87
CA ARG A 185 -5.23 5.74 2.12
C ARG A 185 -3.76 5.62 2.48
N GLU A 186 -2.95 5.23 1.51
CA GLU A 186 -1.51 5.07 1.72
C GLU A 186 -0.86 6.41 2.13
N GLU A 187 -1.20 7.50 1.44
CA GLU A 187 -0.75 8.85 1.81
C GLU A 187 -1.15 9.26 3.22
N SER A 188 -2.41 9.02 3.60
CA SER A 188 -2.91 9.35 4.93
C SER A 188 -2.16 8.60 6.01
N ALA A 189 -1.83 7.33 5.79
CA ALA A 189 -1.01 6.55 6.71
C ALA A 189 0.42 7.10 6.81
N PHE A 190 1.06 7.40 5.68
CA PHE A 190 2.42 7.97 5.65
C PHE A 190 2.51 9.37 6.29
N ASP A 191 1.47 10.19 6.16
CA ASP A 191 1.40 11.52 6.78
C ASP A 191 1.28 11.42 8.31
N ARG A 192 0.41 10.55 8.81
CA ARG A 192 0.25 10.27 10.25
C ARG A 192 1.50 9.67 10.89
N LEU A 193 2.27 8.92 10.11
CA LEU A 193 3.51 8.25 10.55
C LEU A 193 4.77 8.98 10.07
N LYS A 194 4.69 10.25 9.71
CA LYS A 194 5.81 11.02 9.15
C LYS A 194 7.08 10.98 10.00
N ASP A 195 6.93 10.93 11.32
CA ASP A 195 8.04 10.92 12.28
C ASP A 195 8.71 9.53 12.40
N PHE A 196 8.10 8.51 11.79
CA PHE A 196 8.58 7.12 11.76
C PHE A 196 9.06 6.68 10.35
N GLN A 197 9.11 7.62 9.39
CA GLN A 197 9.68 7.35 8.07
C GLN A 197 11.19 7.14 8.14
N GLY A 198 11.67 6.09 7.45
CA GLY A 198 13.04 5.64 7.52
C GLY A 198 13.35 4.75 8.71
N SER A 199 12.40 4.52 9.61
CA SER A 199 12.54 3.56 10.70
C SER A 199 11.48 2.49 10.57
N LEU A 200 10.33 2.66 11.22
CA LEU A 200 9.21 1.74 11.22
C LEU A 200 8.54 1.60 9.85
N ILE A 201 8.55 2.65 9.03
CA ILE A 201 8.02 2.63 7.66
C ILE A 201 9.05 3.19 6.67
N PRO A 202 8.93 2.93 5.36
CA PRO A 202 9.85 3.49 4.36
C PRO A 202 9.82 5.02 4.32
N HIS A 203 10.90 5.65 3.84
CA HIS A 203 10.79 7.06 3.43
C HIS A 203 9.79 7.20 2.28
N PHE A 204 8.86 8.13 2.43
CA PHE A 204 7.86 8.48 1.42
C PHE A 204 8.29 9.73 0.66
N PHE A 205 8.22 9.66 -0.66
CA PHE A 205 8.61 10.74 -1.58
C PHE A 205 7.43 11.38 -2.31
N GLY A 206 6.21 10.90 -2.05
CA GLY A 206 4.98 11.51 -2.53
C GLY A 206 4.18 10.63 -3.49
N ASN A 207 3.04 11.19 -3.88
CA ASN A 207 2.11 10.60 -4.82
C ASN A 207 2.12 11.34 -6.15
N HIS A 208 2.21 10.59 -7.24
CA HIS A 208 2.39 11.12 -8.58
C HIS A 208 1.46 10.42 -9.56
N PHE A 209 1.24 11.02 -10.72
CA PHE A 209 0.69 10.28 -11.86
C PHE A 209 1.83 9.82 -12.75
N PHE A 210 1.72 8.59 -13.24
CA PHE A 210 2.65 7.99 -14.18
C PHE A 210 1.93 7.71 -15.48
N THR A 211 2.47 8.24 -16.58
CA THR A 211 1.96 7.97 -17.93
C THR A 211 2.82 6.89 -18.59
N LEU A 212 2.16 5.82 -19.02
CA LEU A 212 2.75 4.73 -19.79
C LEU A 212 2.92 5.13 -21.26
N ALA A 213 3.69 4.36 -22.02
CA ALA A 213 3.93 4.64 -23.44
C ALA A 213 2.66 4.60 -24.32
N ASN A 214 1.60 3.94 -23.86
CA ASN A 214 0.29 3.86 -24.51
C ASN A 214 -0.73 4.87 -23.93
N ASP A 215 -0.24 5.97 -23.35
CA ASP A 215 -1.01 7.08 -22.78
C ASP A 215 -1.95 6.72 -21.60
N TRP A 216 -1.82 5.53 -21.04
CA TRP A 216 -2.50 5.21 -19.79
C TRP A 216 -1.86 5.96 -18.63
N VAL A 217 -2.70 6.49 -17.75
CA VAL A 217 -2.27 7.32 -16.63
C VAL A 217 -2.78 6.70 -15.34
N PHE A 218 -1.87 6.34 -14.44
CA PHE A 218 -2.22 5.74 -13.16
C PHE A 218 -1.54 6.49 -12.01
N PRO A 219 -2.20 6.59 -10.85
CA PRO A 219 -1.55 7.13 -9.67
C PRO A 219 -0.54 6.12 -9.13
N GLY A 220 0.54 6.61 -8.54
CA GLY A 220 1.56 5.78 -7.93
C GLY A 220 2.28 6.49 -6.79
N VAL A 221 2.87 5.68 -5.94
CA VAL A 221 3.57 6.10 -4.72
C VAL A 221 5.06 5.85 -4.90
N LEU A 222 5.89 6.85 -4.63
CA LEU A 222 7.35 6.71 -4.60
C LEU A 222 7.85 6.58 -3.17
N MET A 223 8.65 5.54 -2.92
CA MET A 223 9.19 5.20 -1.61
C MET A 223 10.66 4.78 -1.70
N GLU A 224 11.32 4.76 -0.55
CA GLU A 224 12.61 4.08 -0.34
C GLU A 224 12.51 2.60 -0.71
N VAL A 225 13.60 2.05 -1.25
CA VAL A 225 13.78 0.60 -1.35
C VAL A 225 14.31 0.08 -0.02
N ILE A 226 13.56 -0.82 0.62
CA ILE A 226 14.01 -1.48 1.83
C ILE A 226 14.84 -2.71 1.45
N GLU A 227 16.12 -2.71 1.82
CA GLU A 227 17.01 -3.83 1.59
C GLU A 227 16.82 -4.92 2.64
N GLY A 228 16.14 -5.99 2.29
CA GLY A 228 15.91 -7.14 3.16
C GLY A 228 14.86 -8.09 2.60
N PRO A 229 14.71 -9.28 3.19
CA PRO A 229 13.59 -10.17 2.88
C PRO A 229 12.29 -9.61 3.46
N VAL A 230 11.16 -10.02 2.89
CA VAL A 230 9.88 -9.96 3.63
C VAL A 230 9.90 -10.99 4.77
N PHE A 231 9.06 -10.80 5.78
CA PHE A 231 9.01 -11.69 6.94
C PHE A 231 8.76 -13.15 6.53
N GLY A 232 7.88 -13.38 5.56
CA GLY A 232 7.58 -14.72 5.04
C GLY A 232 8.73 -15.45 4.36
N GLU A 233 9.79 -14.73 4.00
CA GLU A 233 11.01 -15.31 3.41
C GLU A 233 12.11 -15.56 4.45
N CYS A 234 11.86 -15.22 5.72
CA CYS A 234 12.82 -15.41 6.79
C CYS A 234 12.80 -16.85 7.31
N ASP A 235 13.98 -17.42 7.54
CA ASP A 235 14.14 -18.67 8.30
C ASP A 235 14.09 -18.35 9.81
N VAL A 236 12.87 -18.21 10.33
CA VAL A 236 12.59 -17.83 11.74
C VAL A 236 13.01 -18.93 12.71
N ASP A 237 12.92 -20.20 12.31
CA ASP A 237 13.36 -21.35 13.10
C ASP A 237 14.88 -21.32 13.39
N GLY A 238 15.65 -20.69 12.49
CA GLY A 238 17.07 -20.46 12.66
C GLY A 238 17.44 -19.31 13.62
N TRP A 239 16.46 -18.54 14.11
CA TRP A 239 16.72 -17.41 15.00
C TRP A 239 16.93 -17.87 16.44
N THR A 240 17.82 -17.19 17.15
CA THR A 240 17.95 -17.35 18.59
C THR A 240 16.72 -16.81 19.31
N THR A 241 16.44 -17.30 20.52
CA THR A 241 15.34 -16.79 21.36
C THR A 241 15.46 -15.27 21.57
N GLU A 242 16.67 -14.76 21.78
CA GLU A 242 16.94 -13.32 21.93
C GLU A 242 16.63 -12.52 20.66
N GLU A 243 16.94 -13.04 19.47
CA GLU A 243 16.58 -12.40 18.21
C GLU A 243 15.06 -12.37 18.02
N GLN A 244 14.36 -13.47 18.32
CA GLN A 244 12.91 -13.50 18.27
C GLN A 244 12.29 -12.50 19.27
N ARG A 245 12.75 -12.47 20.53
CA ARG A 245 12.31 -11.51 21.54
C ARG A 245 12.46 -10.07 21.07
N SER A 246 13.64 -9.73 20.55
CA SER A 246 13.93 -8.38 20.03
C SER A 246 12.99 -8.02 18.89
N PHE A 247 12.81 -8.93 17.93
CA PHE A 247 11.94 -8.71 16.78
C PHE A 247 10.47 -8.56 17.18
N VAL A 248 9.93 -9.47 18.01
CA VAL A 248 8.54 -9.44 18.48
C VAL A 248 8.27 -8.17 19.29
N THR A 249 9.20 -7.78 20.16
CA THR A 249 9.11 -6.52 20.90
C THR A 249 9.00 -5.34 19.93
N HIS A 250 9.89 -5.28 18.93
CA HIS A 250 9.85 -4.21 17.93
C HIS A 250 8.54 -4.19 17.12
N VAL A 251 8.03 -5.36 16.71
CA VAL A 251 6.74 -5.47 15.99
C VAL A 251 5.58 -5.03 16.87
N ARG A 252 5.51 -5.46 18.13
CA ARG A 252 4.41 -5.10 19.05
C ARG A 252 4.38 -3.60 19.36
N HIS A 253 5.54 -2.99 19.58
CA HIS A 253 5.64 -1.53 19.76
C HIS A 253 5.37 -0.77 18.47
N GLY A 254 5.77 -1.29 17.32
CA GLY A 254 5.39 -0.77 16.01
C GLY A 254 3.87 -0.78 15.81
N LEU A 255 3.19 -1.88 16.14
CA LEU A 255 1.73 -1.97 16.07
C LEU A 255 1.07 -0.94 17.00
N ARG A 256 1.63 -0.73 18.19
CA ARG A 256 1.18 0.31 19.12
C ARG A 256 1.30 1.71 18.50
N VAL A 257 2.40 2.00 17.82
CA VAL A 257 2.56 3.24 17.04
C VAL A 257 1.44 3.39 15.99
N LEU A 258 1.13 2.34 15.22
CA LEU A 258 0.03 2.38 14.24
C LEU A 258 -1.31 2.67 14.91
N LYS A 259 -1.64 1.96 16.00
CA LYS A 259 -2.91 2.12 16.73
C LYS A 259 -3.08 3.54 17.30
N PHE A 260 -2.05 4.09 17.94
CA PHE A 260 -2.07 5.46 18.47
C PHE A 260 -2.09 6.53 17.35
N ALA A 261 -1.49 6.25 16.19
CA ALA A 261 -1.65 7.06 14.99
C ALA A 261 -3.05 6.93 14.36
N GLY A 262 -3.92 6.08 14.90
CA GLY A 262 -5.26 5.80 14.42
C GLY A 262 -5.27 5.06 13.09
N ILE A 263 -4.28 4.19 12.86
CA ILE A 263 -4.12 3.37 11.66
C ILE A 263 -4.37 1.92 12.04
N GLU A 264 -5.18 1.25 11.23
CA GLU A 264 -5.34 -0.20 11.23
C GLU A 264 -5.00 -0.72 9.86
N GLN A 265 -4.16 -1.74 9.78
CA GLN A 265 -3.62 -2.21 8.51
C GLN A 265 -4.65 -3.12 7.80
N THR A 266 -5.43 -3.92 8.55
CA THR A 266 -6.56 -4.76 8.10
C THR A 266 -6.29 -5.85 7.06
N ASP A 267 -5.04 -6.00 6.61
CA ASP A 267 -4.60 -6.97 5.60
C ASP A 267 -3.25 -7.60 6.03
N TRP A 268 -3.17 -8.03 7.30
CA TRP A 268 -1.94 -8.59 7.84
C TRP A 268 -1.61 -9.91 7.14
N HIS A 269 -0.46 -9.94 6.49
CA HIS A 269 0.16 -11.15 5.96
C HIS A 269 1.69 -10.98 5.93
N GLU A 270 2.42 -12.06 5.74
CA GLU A 270 3.88 -12.14 5.87
C GLU A 270 4.67 -11.27 4.87
N GLY A 271 3.98 -10.73 3.87
CA GLY A 271 4.52 -9.79 2.88
C GLY A 271 4.36 -8.31 3.24
N GLN A 272 3.68 -7.98 4.35
CA GLN A 272 3.46 -6.61 4.82
C GLN A 272 4.56 -6.09 5.76
N ILE A 273 5.50 -6.97 6.13
CA ILE A 273 6.60 -6.68 7.03
C ILE A 273 7.90 -7.03 6.34
N MET A 274 8.81 -6.06 6.20
CA MET A 274 10.20 -6.33 5.82
C MET A 274 11.04 -6.56 7.06
N CYS A 275 12.07 -7.40 6.91
CA CYS A 275 13.01 -7.75 7.97
C CYS A 275 14.46 -7.41 7.60
N PRO A 276 14.78 -6.13 7.30
CA PRO A 276 16.14 -5.69 7.04
C PRO A 276 17.05 -5.92 8.26
N LEU A 277 18.35 -6.01 7.98
CA LEU A 277 19.40 -6.01 9.00
C LEU A 277 19.97 -4.60 9.14
N ASN A 278 20.21 -4.16 10.37
CA ASN A 278 20.97 -2.93 10.62
C ASN A 278 22.48 -3.16 10.44
N SER A 279 23.28 -2.11 10.61
CA SER A 279 24.75 -2.18 10.50
C SER A 279 25.43 -3.10 11.52
N PHE A 280 24.72 -3.51 12.56
CA PHE A 280 25.17 -4.44 13.60
C PHE A 280 24.66 -5.87 13.37
N GLY A 281 23.96 -6.13 12.26
CA GLY A 281 23.37 -7.42 11.96
C GLY A 281 22.11 -7.76 12.77
N GLN A 282 21.48 -6.78 13.43
CA GLN A 282 20.22 -6.99 14.13
C GLN A 282 19.04 -6.76 13.18
N ARG A 283 18.04 -7.62 13.27
CA ARG A 283 16.80 -7.50 12.50
C ARG A 283 15.88 -6.46 13.12
N HIS A 284 15.17 -5.74 12.27
CA HIS A 284 14.05 -4.91 12.67
C HIS A 284 12.92 -4.99 11.66
N ALA A 285 11.72 -4.61 12.10
CA ALA A 285 10.52 -4.64 11.28
C ALA A 285 10.34 -3.30 10.54
N VAL A 286 10.00 -3.36 9.26
CA VAL A 286 9.49 -2.20 8.52
C VAL A 286 8.13 -2.55 7.94
N PHE A 287 7.10 -1.84 8.38
CA PHE A 287 5.74 -2.02 7.89
C PHE A 287 5.53 -1.30 6.57
N MET A 288 4.80 -1.95 5.67
CA MET A 288 4.55 -1.44 4.33
C MET A 288 3.07 -1.59 3.96
N ASP A 289 2.74 -1.04 2.79
CA ASP A 289 1.47 -1.25 2.08
C ASP A 289 0.21 -1.01 2.95
N PHE A 290 -0.08 0.28 3.08
CA PHE A 290 -1.25 0.81 3.78
C PHE A 290 -2.42 1.09 2.83
N ALA A 291 -2.47 0.46 1.66
CA ALA A 291 -3.49 0.75 0.65
C ALA A 291 -4.91 0.31 1.05
N PHE A 292 -4.99 -0.66 1.97
CA PHE A 292 -6.23 -1.12 2.61
C PHE A 292 -6.42 -0.60 4.03
N ALA A 293 -5.42 0.12 4.55
CA ALA A 293 -5.45 0.56 5.93
C ALA A 293 -6.66 1.48 6.17
N ASN A 294 -7.33 1.24 7.29
CA ASN A 294 -8.39 2.09 7.79
C ASN A 294 -7.82 3.13 8.74
N GLN A 295 -8.17 4.40 8.54
CA GLN A 295 -7.73 5.50 9.40
C GLN A 295 -8.90 6.08 10.21
N ARG A 296 -8.67 6.39 11.49
CA ARG A 296 -9.64 7.09 12.35
C ARG A 296 -9.87 8.51 11.83
N LEU A 297 -11.06 8.83 11.33
CA LEU A 297 -11.46 10.17 10.87
C LEU A 297 -12.30 10.89 11.94
N GLY A 298 -11.69 11.17 13.09
CA GLY A 298 -12.30 11.97 14.17
C GLY A 298 -13.68 11.54 14.66
N GLU A 299 -14.00 10.24 14.59
CA GLU A 299 -15.28 9.72 15.04
C GLU A 299 -15.35 9.67 16.57
N HIS A 300 -16.14 10.61 17.12
CA HIS A 300 -16.48 10.81 18.54
C HIS A 300 -17.04 9.61 19.32
N LYS A 301 -17.30 8.46 18.67
CA LYS A 301 -17.89 7.28 19.33
C LYS A 301 -16.89 6.17 19.67
N GLY A 302 -15.61 6.39 19.42
CA GLY A 302 -14.62 5.32 19.46
C GLY A 302 -14.87 4.35 18.30
N LYS A 303 -13.79 3.73 17.82
CA LYS A 303 -13.92 2.69 16.79
C LYS A 303 -14.32 1.38 17.47
N PRO A 304 -15.10 0.49 16.83
CA PRO A 304 -15.19 -0.89 17.30
C PRO A 304 -13.80 -1.50 17.45
N VAL A 305 -13.59 -2.22 18.54
CA VAL A 305 -12.38 -3.03 18.77
C VAL A 305 -12.12 -3.87 17.53
N THR A 306 -10.90 -3.80 17.00
CA THR A 306 -10.49 -4.63 15.86
C THR A 306 -9.47 -5.68 16.25
N ASP A 307 -9.58 -6.84 15.62
CA ASP A 307 -8.75 -8.01 15.90
C ASP A 307 -7.36 -7.92 15.23
N ASP A 308 -6.97 -6.77 14.69
CA ASP A 308 -5.70 -6.55 13.98
C ASP A 308 -4.48 -7.04 14.78
N ALA A 309 -4.48 -6.83 16.10
CA ALA A 309 -3.40 -7.27 16.97
C ALA A 309 -3.35 -8.80 17.11
N GLU A 310 -4.51 -9.44 17.23
CA GLU A 310 -4.60 -10.89 17.32
C GLU A 310 -4.24 -11.55 15.98
N TRP A 311 -4.66 -10.97 14.85
CA TRP A 311 -4.26 -11.45 13.53
C TRP A 311 -2.75 -11.37 13.32
N LEU A 312 -2.11 -10.27 13.71
CA LEU A 312 -0.66 -10.15 13.62
C LEU A 312 0.06 -11.12 14.58
N LYS A 313 -0.47 -11.32 15.78
CA LYS A 313 0.05 -12.32 16.74
C LYS A 313 0.00 -13.74 16.16
N LEU A 314 -1.13 -14.13 15.57
CA LEU A 314 -1.31 -15.43 14.91
C LEU A 314 -0.34 -15.58 13.75
N LEU A 315 -0.22 -14.56 12.88
CA LEU A 315 0.73 -14.55 11.78
C LEU A 315 2.17 -14.81 12.24
N LEU A 316 2.64 -14.10 13.28
CA LEU A 316 3.99 -14.29 13.81
C LEU A 316 4.22 -15.72 14.31
N THR A 317 3.23 -16.29 14.99
CA THR A 317 3.28 -17.66 15.54
C THR A 317 3.29 -18.69 14.40
N ASP A 318 2.42 -18.53 13.39
CA ASP A 318 2.34 -19.40 12.22
C ASP A 318 3.62 -19.38 11.37
N CYS A 319 4.39 -18.28 11.44
CA CYS A 319 5.70 -18.15 10.80
C CYS A 319 6.87 -18.69 11.64
N GLY A 320 6.62 -19.34 12.79
CA GLY A 320 7.65 -20.04 13.57
C GLY A 320 8.24 -19.25 14.74
N ILE A 321 7.65 -18.11 15.12
CA ILE A 321 8.03 -17.47 16.39
C ILE A 321 7.56 -18.36 17.55
N ASP A 322 8.46 -18.58 18.50
CA ASP A 322 8.23 -19.41 19.69
C ASP A 322 7.08 -18.85 20.55
N GLU A 323 6.17 -19.75 20.97
CA GLU A 323 4.99 -19.35 21.75
C GLU A 323 5.34 -18.72 23.11
N GLU A 324 6.44 -19.13 23.75
CA GLU A 324 6.89 -18.55 25.01
C GLU A 324 7.46 -17.15 24.78
N VAL A 325 8.17 -16.92 23.67
CA VAL A 325 8.58 -15.57 23.25
C VAL A 325 7.36 -14.69 22.99
N MET A 326 6.33 -15.22 22.33
CA MET A 326 5.07 -14.48 22.13
C MET A 326 4.41 -14.14 23.47
N LYS A 327 4.31 -15.08 24.42
CA LYS A 327 3.75 -14.81 25.76
C LYS A 327 4.55 -13.77 26.53
N GLU A 328 5.87 -13.75 26.38
CA GLU A 328 6.76 -12.82 27.08
C GLU A 328 6.69 -11.40 26.49
N CYS A 329 6.73 -11.26 25.17
CA CYS A 329 6.90 -9.97 24.49
C CYS A 329 5.59 -9.36 23.97
N TRP A 330 4.53 -10.16 23.77
CA TRP A 330 3.25 -9.71 23.24
C TRP A 330 2.26 -9.33 24.34
N PHE A 331 2.44 -8.14 24.92
CA PHE A 331 1.57 -7.64 25.99
C PHE A 331 0.19 -7.19 25.47
N ASP A 332 -0.81 -7.32 26.35
CA ASP A 332 -2.21 -6.99 26.08
C ASP A 332 -2.41 -5.54 25.60
N LEU A 333 -3.49 -5.33 24.83
CA LEU A 333 -3.91 -4.00 24.42
C LEU A 333 -4.37 -3.18 25.64
N VAL A 334 -3.87 -1.95 25.76
CA VAL A 334 -4.44 -0.95 26.68
C VAL A 334 -5.71 -0.33 26.09
N ASP A 335 -6.55 0.31 26.92
CA ASP A 335 -7.83 0.86 26.47
C ASP A 335 -7.68 1.92 25.37
N GLU A 336 -6.56 2.65 25.38
CA GLU A 336 -6.19 3.61 24.34
C GLU A 336 -5.94 2.95 22.97
N GLU A 337 -5.45 1.70 22.95
CA GLU A 337 -5.20 0.94 21.73
C GLU A 337 -6.47 0.32 21.12
N ARG A 338 -7.57 0.29 21.87
CA ARG A 338 -8.82 -0.37 21.49
C ARG A 338 -9.65 0.43 20.49
#